data_AF-A0A5E4QEA9-F1
#
_entry.id   AF-A0A5E4QEA9-F1
#
_cell.length_a   1.000
_cell.length_b   1.000
_cell.length_c   1.000
_cell.angle_alpha   90.00
_cell.angle_beta   90.00
_cell.angle_gamma   90.00
#
_symmetry.space_group_name_H-M   'P 1'
#
loop_
_entity.id
_entity.type
_entity.pdbx_description
1 polymer ?
#
loop_
_entity_poly.entity_id
_entity_poly.type
_entity_poly.pdbx_seq_one_letter_code
_entity_poly.pdbx_strand_id
1 'polypeptide(L)'
;MILSSSGRLTTVVSDTRNAGSTISLQVTNTGLAAAQFRTITRECTPPLGGGQYTEFGSEKVLIPPAHTRTVLLNLPLQEFFEDAICSREDPQLLCRNMDEPQLKAAGLSLNEGFRLVRDVCYPDDVTINIFVVCLGVIMGLLLLGLVKAFLGLFCMCIGTQGLHLLLQMPRKLDHYYEAGLRKYTVEYDKDGWPIHPETKKRGVRLVSKPMEFVLNIIFFVSVPCIVLLNSFRQIKEKCRSVEKNMSSQRRNNKKCFSSQDIQMEPLLNETQFSAKYDEKRTIPDSEQDDAEYVLTQIQRSKESLAKCQNRVKATNSSTKDSRWAK
;
A
#
# COMPACT_ATOMS: atom_id res chain seq x y z
N MET A 1 -63.87 19.46 16.37
CA MET A 1 -63.10 19.17 15.14
C MET A 1 -61.63 19.10 15.54
N ILE A 2 -61.05 17.90 15.63
CA ILE A 2 -59.64 17.72 16.01
C ILE A 2 -58.82 18.02 14.75
N LEU A 3 -58.08 19.13 14.72
CA LEU A 3 -57.15 19.40 13.62
C LEU A 3 -56.01 18.40 13.73
N SER A 4 -56.02 17.38 12.86
CA SER A 4 -54.96 16.39 12.78
C SER A 4 -53.71 17.04 12.17
N SER A 5 -52.63 17.13 12.94
CA SER A 5 -51.31 17.46 12.40
C SER A 5 -50.68 16.22 11.78
N SER A 6 -50.24 16.32 10.52
CA SER A 6 -49.52 15.26 9.82
C SER A 6 -48.13 15.75 9.44
N GLY A 7 -47.13 14.89 9.59
CA GLY A 7 -45.75 15.16 9.21
C GLY A 7 -45.28 14.17 8.15
N ARG A 8 -44.40 14.60 7.26
CA ARG A 8 -43.73 13.74 6.28
C ARG A 8 -42.22 13.92 6.38
N LEU A 9 -41.50 12.80 6.39
CA LEU A 9 -40.05 12.77 6.20
C LEU A 9 -39.74 12.82 4.70
N THR A 10 -38.97 13.82 4.27
CA THR A 10 -38.64 14.01 2.85
C THR A 10 -37.26 13.48 2.50
N THR A 11 -36.27 13.72 3.36
CA THR A 11 -34.90 13.27 3.16
C THR A 11 -34.25 12.87 4.49
N VAL A 12 -33.39 11.87 4.40
CA VAL A 12 -32.57 11.36 5.50
C VAL A 12 -31.15 11.29 4.97
N VAL A 13 -30.23 12.04 5.57
CA VAL A 13 -28.82 12.05 5.19
C VAL A 13 -27.98 11.73 6.42
N SER A 14 -27.18 10.68 6.33
CA SER A 14 -26.18 10.34 7.35
C SER A 14 -24.84 10.97 6.98
N ASP A 15 -24.28 11.73 7.91
CA ASP A 15 -22.93 12.27 7.81
C ASP A 15 -22.03 11.61 8.86
N THR A 16 -20.96 10.98 8.39
CA THR A 16 -19.95 10.24 9.18
C THR A 16 -18.58 10.94 9.18
N ARG A 17 -18.50 12.20 8.73
CA ARG A 17 -17.21 12.91 8.55
C ARG A 17 -16.49 13.25 9.85
N ASN A 18 -17.21 13.38 10.96
CA ASN A 18 -16.64 13.64 12.28
C ASN A 18 -16.65 12.35 13.13
N ALA A 19 -15.93 12.31 14.24
CA ALA A 19 -16.00 11.22 15.23
C ALA A 19 -17.39 11.07 15.90
N GLY A 20 -18.44 11.62 15.26
CA GLY A 20 -19.86 11.73 15.52
C GLY A 20 -20.64 11.24 14.29
N SER A 21 -21.55 10.25 14.42
CA SER A 21 -22.52 9.95 13.37
C SER A 21 -23.70 10.87 13.57
N THR A 22 -23.88 11.80 12.65
CA THR A 22 -24.98 12.76 12.68
C THR A 22 -25.95 12.43 11.56
N ILE A 23 -27.21 12.21 11.89
CA ILE A 23 -28.27 11.99 10.90
C ILE A 23 -29.07 13.29 10.79
N SER A 24 -29.13 13.85 9.60
CA SER A 24 -29.97 15.01 9.29
C SER A 24 -31.27 14.53 8.64
N LEU A 25 -32.39 14.96 9.22
CA LEU A 25 -33.74 14.60 8.81
C LEU A 25 -34.47 15.86 8.35
N GLN A 26 -34.98 15.89 7.13
CA GLN A 26 -35.90 16.95 6.72
C GLN A 26 -37.34 16.52 7.01
N VAL A 27 -37.99 17.26 7.90
CA VAL A 27 -39.37 17.03 8.34
C VAL A 27 -40.24 18.16 7.81
N THR A 28 -41.29 17.81 7.07
CA THR A 28 -42.29 18.76 6.54
C THR A 28 -43.62 18.59 7.26
N ASN A 29 -44.18 19.68 7.78
CA ASN A 29 -45.55 19.67 8.33
C ASN A 29 -46.56 19.82 7.18
N THR A 30 -47.36 18.78 6.96
CA THR A 30 -48.42 18.75 5.94
C THR A 30 -49.80 19.06 6.54
N GLY A 31 -49.89 19.35 7.84
CA GLY A 31 -51.11 19.77 8.51
C GLY A 31 -51.45 21.25 8.26
N LEU A 32 -52.68 21.63 8.65
CA LEU A 32 -53.21 22.98 8.50
C LEU A 32 -52.81 23.93 9.65
N ALA A 33 -52.20 23.41 10.71
CA ALA A 33 -51.78 24.17 11.88
C ALA A 33 -50.34 23.84 12.27
N ALA A 34 -49.70 24.76 13.00
CA ALA A 34 -48.38 24.54 13.56
C ALA A 34 -48.43 23.41 14.60
N ALA A 35 -47.44 22.51 14.55
CA ALA A 35 -47.38 21.35 15.44
C ALA A 35 -45.93 21.06 15.86
N GLN A 36 -45.78 20.41 17.01
CA GLN A 36 -44.48 19.97 17.50
C GLN A 36 -44.17 18.57 16.99
N PHE A 37 -43.00 18.39 16.40
CA PHE A 37 -42.52 17.11 15.90
C PHE A 37 -41.31 16.66 16.72
N ARG A 38 -41.23 15.36 17.00
CA ARG A 38 -40.07 14.70 17.61
C ARG A 38 -39.66 13.56 16.71
N THR A 39 -38.38 13.49 16.38
CA THR A 39 -37.82 12.34 15.63
C THR A 39 -37.22 11.37 16.62
N ILE A 40 -37.47 10.08 16.44
CA ILE A 40 -36.96 9.01 17.31
C ILE A 40 -36.48 7.88 16.39
N THR A 41 -35.29 7.35 16.66
CA THR A 41 -34.82 6.12 16.03
C THR A 41 -35.25 4.92 16.88
N ARG A 42 -35.82 3.91 16.22
CA ARG A 42 -36.21 2.64 16.83
C ARG A 42 -35.59 1.51 16.02
N GLU A 43 -35.29 0.40 16.69
CA GLU A 43 -34.90 -0.87 16.04
C GLU A 43 -33.63 -0.78 15.18
N CYS A 44 -32.60 -0.08 15.64
CA CYS A 44 -31.28 -0.15 15.01
C CYS A 44 -30.64 -1.53 15.26
N THR A 45 -30.09 -2.15 14.21
CA THR A 45 -29.36 -3.42 14.30
C THR A 45 -27.95 -3.23 13.75
N PRO A 46 -26.88 -3.40 14.56
CA PRO A 46 -26.90 -3.71 16.00
C PRO A 46 -27.46 -2.54 16.85
N PRO A 47 -27.95 -2.81 18.08
CA PRO A 47 -28.48 -1.77 18.96
C PRO A 47 -27.42 -0.71 19.27
N LEU A 48 -27.78 0.56 19.05
CA LEU A 48 -26.91 1.70 19.32
C LEU A 48 -26.80 1.89 20.83
N GLY A 49 -25.65 1.52 21.41
CA GLY A 49 -25.44 1.52 22.86
C GLY A 49 -25.78 0.17 23.49
N GLY A 50 -24.87 -0.35 24.31
CA GLY A 50 -24.95 -1.69 24.93
C GLY A 50 -26.06 -1.87 25.98
N GLY A 51 -27.14 -1.10 25.92
CA GLY A 51 -28.29 -1.17 26.81
C GLY A 51 -29.55 -1.65 26.08
N GLN A 52 -30.38 -2.43 26.76
CA GLN A 52 -31.71 -2.83 26.29
C GLN A 52 -32.59 -1.56 26.15
N TYR A 53 -32.86 -1.15 24.91
CA TYR A 53 -33.85 -0.14 24.51
C TYR A 53 -33.62 1.30 25.02
N THR A 54 -32.60 1.99 24.53
CA THR A 54 -32.54 3.45 24.62
C THR A 54 -33.12 4.08 23.35
N GLU A 55 -34.32 4.67 23.46
CA GLU A 55 -34.87 5.53 22.40
C GLU A 55 -33.99 6.79 22.25
N PHE A 56 -33.30 6.94 21.13
CA PHE A 56 -32.61 8.19 20.80
C PHE A 56 -33.55 9.07 20.01
N GLY A 57 -33.86 10.24 20.56
CA GLY A 57 -34.75 11.19 19.90
C GLY A 57 -34.23 12.61 19.96
N SER A 58 -34.55 13.37 18.92
CA SER A 58 -34.29 14.81 18.87
C SER A 58 -35.13 15.56 19.92
N GLU A 59 -34.77 16.81 20.15
CA GLU A 59 -35.67 17.76 20.80
C GLU A 59 -36.95 17.95 19.97
N LYS A 60 -38.05 18.35 20.63
CA LYS A 60 -39.30 18.69 19.96
C LYS A 60 -39.13 20.03 19.23
N VAL A 61 -39.45 20.05 17.94
CA VAL A 61 -39.37 21.27 17.11
C VAL A 61 -40.76 21.66 16.64
N LEU A 62 -41.13 22.92 16.83
CA LEU A 62 -42.37 23.49 16.31
C LEU A 62 -42.20 23.81 14.81
N ILE A 63 -43.01 23.20 13.96
CA ILE A 63 -42.97 23.41 12.51
C ILE A 63 -44.31 24.03 12.05
N PRO A 64 -44.30 25.23 11.46
CA PRO A 64 -45.49 25.86 10.87
C PRO A 64 -46.10 25.01 9.73
N PRO A 65 -47.38 25.21 9.37
CA PRO A 65 -48.01 24.49 8.27
C PRO A 65 -47.29 24.77 6.94
N ALA A 66 -47.14 23.74 6.09
CA ALA A 66 -46.46 23.80 4.80
C ALA A 66 -44.97 24.22 4.86
N HIS A 67 -44.33 24.10 6.02
CA HIS A 67 -42.90 24.38 6.19
C HIS A 67 -42.09 23.10 6.43
N THR A 68 -40.84 23.13 5.99
CA THR A 68 -39.85 22.07 6.21
C THR A 68 -38.77 22.57 7.16
N ARG A 69 -38.36 21.73 8.11
CA ARG A 69 -37.18 21.98 8.94
C ARG A 69 -36.24 20.79 8.93
N THR A 70 -34.95 21.09 9.00
CA THR A 70 -33.91 20.08 9.21
C THR A 70 -33.74 19.86 10.70
N VAL A 71 -33.84 18.61 11.13
CA VAL A 71 -33.60 18.16 12.50
C VAL A 71 -32.34 17.32 12.50
N LEU A 72 -31.41 17.61 13.40
CA LEU A 72 -30.18 16.87 13.56
C LEU A 72 -30.33 15.87 14.71
N LEU A 73 -30.04 14.61 14.43
CA LEU A 73 -30.00 13.53 15.39
C LEU A 73 -28.54 13.13 15.59
N ASN A 74 -27.99 13.50 16.75
CA ASN A 74 -26.64 13.14 17.15
C ASN A 74 -26.68 11.73 17.75
N LEU A 75 -26.08 10.76 17.07
CA LEU A 75 -25.90 9.43 17.63
C LEU A 75 -24.66 9.46 18.53
N PRO A 76 -24.77 9.08 19.81
CA PRO A 76 -23.58 8.96 20.65
C PRO A 76 -22.71 7.84 20.08
N LEU A 77 -21.50 8.17 19.62
CA LEU A 77 -20.51 7.12 19.43
C LEU A 77 -20.08 6.68 20.81
N GLN A 78 -20.57 5.51 21.19
CA GLN A 78 -19.76 4.64 22.00
C GLN A 78 -18.76 3.96 21.04
N GLU A 79 -17.51 3.81 21.48
CA GLU A 79 -16.33 3.32 20.72
C GLU A 79 -16.45 1.87 20.21
N PHE A 80 -17.62 1.46 19.74
CA PHE A 80 -17.95 0.10 19.39
C PHE A 80 -18.18 -0.02 17.87
N PHE A 81 -17.12 -0.51 17.24
CA PHE A 81 -17.05 -1.32 16.03
C PHE A 81 -17.10 -0.65 14.65
N GLU A 82 -16.07 -1.01 13.89
CA GLU A 82 -15.76 -0.75 12.48
C GLU A 82 -16.73 -1.37 11.46
N ASP A 83 -17.88 -1.91 11.87
CA ASP A 83 -18.74 -2.70 10.98
C ASP A 83 -20.19 -2.20 10.92
N ALA A 84 -20.39 -0.91 10.65
CA ALA A 84 -21.65 -0.48 10.03
C ALA A 84 -21.61 -0.83 8.54
N ILE A 85 -21.55 -2.13 8.23
CA ILE A 85 -21.84 -2.65 6.91
C ILE A 85 -23.33 -2.39 6.70
N CYS A 86 -23.68 -1.49 5.78
CA CYS A 86 -25.04 -1.42 5.27
C CYS A 86 -25.32 -2.79 4.60
N SER A 87 -25.88 -3.75 5.34
CA SER A 87 -26.34 -5.01 4.79
C SER A 87 -27.28 -4.67 3.65
N ARG A 88 -26.82 -5.00 2.45
CA ARG A 88 -27.41 -4.74 1.14
C ARG A 88 -28.68 -5.55 0.89
N GLU A 89 -29.35 -5.97 1.96
CA GLU A 89 -30.41 -6.98 1.95
C GLU A 89 -31.81 -6.39 1.83
N ASP A 90 -31.94 -5.05 1.81
CA ASP A 90 -33.18 -4.42 1.37
C ASP A 90 -33.08 -4.10 -0.13
N PRO A 91 -33.72 -4.87 -1.03
CA PRO A 91 -33.62 -4.69 -2.48
C PRO A 91 -34.17 -3.34 -2.98
N GLN A 92 -34.76 -2.52 -2.10
CA GLN A 92 -35.27 -1.19 -2.42
C GLN A 92 -34.27 -0.05 -2.12
N LEU A 93 -33.19 -0.31 -1.37
CA LEU A 93 -32.18 0.69 -1.06
C LEU A 93 -31.08 0.68 -2.12
N LEU A 94 -31.38 1.27 -3.28
CA LEU A 94 -30.40 1.49 -4.34
C LEU A 94 -29.51 2.67 -3.99
N CYS A 95 -28.27 2.39 -3.59
CA CYS A 95 -27.21 3.40 -3.55
C CYS A 95 -26.99 3.96 -4.97
N ARG A 96 -27.43 5.19 -5.21
CA ARG A 96 -27.13 5.93 -6.44
C ARG A 96 -26.10 7.00 -6.12
N ASN A 97 -25.15 7.20 -7.03
CA ASN A 97 -24.28 8.37 -6.97
C ASN A 97 -25.16 9.62 -7.01
N MET A 98 -25.00 10.49 -6.01
CA MET A 98 -25.65 11.80 -6.00
C MET A 98 -24.91 12.73 -6.94
N ASP A 99 -25.66 13.45 -7.76
CA ASP A 99 -25.11 14.50 -8.60
C ASP A 99 -24.63 15.68 -7.74
N GLU A 100 -23.60 16.39 -8.21
CA GLU A 100 -23.00 17.54 -7.55
C GLU A 100 -23.99 18.60 -6.98
N PRO A 101 -25.08 19.00 -7.67
CA PRO A 101 -26.06 19.92 -7.10
C PRO A 101 -26.83 19.35 -5.91
N GLN A 102 -27.12 18.04 -5.89
CA GLN A 102 -27.78 17.38 -4.76
C GLN A 102 -26.83 17.29 -3.56
N LEU A 103 -25.55 17.06 -3.83
CA LEU A 103 -24.51 17.04 -2.81
C LEU A 103 -24.38 18.41 -2.13
N LYS A 104 -24.39 19.50 -2.92
CA LYS A 104 -24.41 20.88 -2.40
C LYS A 104 -25.71 21.22 -1.66
N ALA A 105 -26.85 20.77 -2.15
CA ALA A 105 -28.15 20.95 -1.48
C ALA A 105 -28.22 20.20 -0.13
N ALA A 106 -27.50 19.08 -0.02
CA ALA A 106 -27.32 18.35 1.22
C ALA A 106 -26.28 19.00 2.17
N GLY A 107 -25.65 20.11 1.77
CA GLY A 107 -24.63 20.81 2.58
C GLY A 107 -23.25 20.15 2.55
N LEU A 108 -23.03 19.16 1.68
CA LEU A 108 -21.74 18.49 1.53
C LEU A 108 -20.88 19.32 0.58
N SER A 109 -19.73 19.80 1.04
CA SER A 109 -18.78 20.51 0.18
C SER A 109 -17.80 19.50 -0.44
N LEU A 110 -17.52 19.67 -1.74
CA LEU A 110 -16.56 18.87 -2.52
C LEU A 110 -15.12 19.38 -2.37
N ASN A 111 -14.95 20.51 -1.67
CA ASN A 111 -13.70 21.28 -1.65
C ASN A 111 -12.84 21.03 -0.40
N GLU A 112 -13.28 20.17 0.51
CA GLU A 112 -12.38 19.60 1.51
C GLU A 112 -11.60 18.50 0.82
N GLY A 113 -10.39 18.88 0.38
CA GLY A 113 -9.54 18.09 -0.50
C GLY A 113 -9.57 16.63 -0.15
N PHE A 114 -9.75 15.78 -1.17
CA PHE A 114 -9.72 14.33 -1.11
C PHE A 114 -8.81 13.85 0.01
N ARG A 115 -9.35 13.70 1.23
CA ARG A 115 -8.76 12.77 2.17
C ARG A 115 -8.93 11.48 1.43
N LEU A 116 -7.82 10.93 0.93
CA LEU A 116 -7.81 9.59 0.39
C LEU A 116 -8.70 8.81 1.35
N VAL A 117 -9.84 8.36 0.83
CA VAL A 117 -10.55 7.27 1.46
C VAL A 117 -9.44 6.25 1.59
N ARG A 118 -8.91 6.09 2.81
CA ARG A 118 -8.21 4.87 3.14
C ARG A 118 -9.32 3.88 2.90
N ASP A 119 -9.31 3.26 1.74
CA ASP A 119 -10.00 2.02 1.53
C ASP A 119 -9.41 1.13 2.63
N VAL A 120 -10.09 1.11 3.78
CA VAL A 120 -10.00 0.05 4.78
C VAL A 120 -10.75 -1.15 4.17
N CYS A 121 -10.50 -1.43 2.89
CA CYS A 121 -10.64 -2.75 2.32
C CYS A 121 -9.45 -3.49 2.93
N TYR A 122 -9.69 -4.12 4.09
CA TYR A 122 -8.72 -4.91 4.82
C TYR A 122 -7.87 -5.75 3.84
N PRO A 123 -6.60 -5.37 3.58
CA PRO A 123 -5.68 -6.26 2.89
C PRO A 123 -5.38 -7.48 3.76
N ASP A 124 -5.77 -7.48 5.04
CA ASP A 124 -5.47 -8.55 5.98
C ASP A 124 -6.18 -9.85 5.61
N ASP A 125 -7.43 -9.85 5.15
CA ASP A 125 -8.07 -11.12 4.75
C ASP A 125 -7.36 -11.77 3.56
N VAL A 126 -6.97 -10.98 2.56
CA VAL A 126 -6.24 -11.48 1.40
C VAL A 126 -4.83 -11.92 1.79
N THR A 127 -4.12 -11.14 2.62
CA THR A 127 -2.75 -11.47 3.03
C THR A 127 -2.71 -12.64 4.02
N ILE A 128 -3.67 -12.77 4.93
CA ILE A 128 -3.86 -13.93 5.82
C ILE A 128 -4.16 -15.17 4.97
N ASN A 129 -5.07 -15.08 3.99
CA ASN A 129 -5.37 -16.20 3.10
C ASN A 129 -4.12 -16.61 2.29
N ILE A 130 -3.36 -15.67 1.75
CA ILE A 130 -2.10 -15.96 1.06
C ILE A 130 -1.09 -16.61 2.02
N PHE A 131 -0.98 -16.13 3.25
CA PHE A 131 -0.06 -16.69 4.24
C PHE A 131 -0.44 -18.12 4.62
N VAL A 132 -1.72 -18.39 4.88
CA VAL A 132 -2.25 -19.73 5.17
C VAL A 132 -2.00 -20.68 4.00
N VAL A 133 -2.24 -20.24 2.77
CA VAL A 133 -1.96 -21.03 1.56
C VAL A 133 -0.46 -21.32 1.44
N CYS A 134 0.39 -20.30 1.60
CA CYS A 134 1.85 -20.46 1.55
C CYS A 134 2.37 -21.43 2.61
N LEU A 135 1.89 -21.31 3.86
CA LEU A 135 2.23 -22.24 4.94
C LEU A 135 1.75 -23.66 4.61
N GLY A 136 0.52 -23.81 4.11
CA GLY A 136 -0.03 -25.10 3.70
C GLY A 136 0.83 -25.78 2.62
N VAL A 137 1.27 -25.02 1.61
CA VAL A 137 2.16 -25.52 0.56
C VAL A 137 3.52 -25.93 1.13
N ILE A 138 4.14 -25.12 1.98
CA ILE A 138 5.43 -25.46 2.62
C ILE A 138 5.31 -26.72 3.45
N MET A 139 4.25 -26.84 4.26
CA MET A 139 3.99 -28.04 5.07
C MET A 139 3.76 -29.28 4.21
N GLY A 140 3.02 -29.17 3.10
CA GLY A 140 2.82 -30.25 2.14
C GLY A 140 4.14 -30.70 1.48
N LEU A 141 5.00 -29.76 1.09
CA LEU A 141 6.32 -30.07 0.52
C LEU A 141 7.26 -30.73 1.54
N LEU A 142 7.21 -30.31 2.81
CA LEU A 142 7.96 -30.97 3.89
C LEU A 142 7.45 -32.39 4.15
N LEU A 143 6.13 -32.63 4.06
CA LEU A 143 5.56 -33.97 4.17
C LEU A 143 6.06 -34.89 3.04
N LEU A 144 6.09 -34.40 1.80
CA LEU A 144 6.68 -35.13 0.66
C LEU A 144 8.17 -35.40 0.87
N GLY A 145 8.90 -34.43 1.42
CA GLY A 145 10.30 -34.58 1.82
C GLY A 145 10.48 -35.65 2.89
N LEU A 146 9.61 -35.72 3.89
CA LEU A 146 9.61 -36.77 4.90
C LEU A 146 9.37 -38.14 4.27
N VAL A 147 8.37 -38.28 3.38
CA VAL A 147 8.12 -39.54 2.66
C VAL A 147 9.36 -39.97 1.87
N LYS A 148 10.00 -39.05 1.15
CA LYS A 148 11.26 -39.32 0.44
C LYS A 148 12.40 -39.70 1.39
N ALA A 149 12.50 -39.03 2.54
CA ALA A 149 13.52 -39.34 3.54
C ALA A 149 13.33 -40.75 4.11
N PHE A 150 12.09 -41.15 4.42
CA PHE A 150 11.78 -42.52 4.85
C PHE A 150 12.06 -43.54 3.75
N LEU A 151 11.64 -43.29 2.51
CA LEU A 151 11.97 -44.17 1.38
C LEU A 151 13.49 -44.28 1.16
N GLY A 152 14.24 -43.21 1.40
CA GLY A 152 15.70 -43.20 1.37
C GLY A 152 16.36 -44.07 2.45
N LEU A 153 15.69 -44.28 3.59
CA LEU A 153 16.16 -45.22 4.61
C LEU A 153 16.03 -46.68 4.16
N PHE A 154 14.98 -47.01 3.41
CA PHE A 154 14.76 -48.36 2.87
C PHE A 154 15.54 -48.62 1.58
N CYS A 155 15.73 -47.61 0.74
CA CYS A 155 16.41 -47.72 -0.56
C CYS A 155 17.43 -46.59 -0.78
N MET A 156 18.72 -46.92 -0.79
CA MET A 156 19.80 -45.94 -1.00
C MET A 156 19.72 -45.22 -2.36
N CYS A 157 19.19 -45.89 -3.39
CA CYS A 157 19.03 -45.27 -4.71
C CYS A 157 18.07 -44.08 -4.65
N ILE A 158 16.97 -44.21 -3.91
CA ILE A 158 15.96 -43.14 -3.75
C ILE A 158 16.51 -42.01 -2.87
N GLY A 159 17.28 -42.34 -1.83
CA GLY A 159 17.88 -41.37 -0.92
C GLY A 159 18.93 -40.46 -1.57
N THR A 160 19.69 -41.00 -2.53
CA THR A 160 20.72 -40.26 -3.27
C THR A 160 20.20 -39.59 -4.54
N GLN A 161 19.05 -40.02 -5.07
CA GLN A 161 18.46 -39.45 -6.27
C GLN A 161 18.11 -37.97 -6.06
N GLY A 162 18.72 -37.11 -6.89
CA GLY A 162 18.50 -35.66 -6.89
C GLY A 162 19.38 -34.86 -5.94
N LEU A 163 20.10 -35.50 -5.00
CA LEU A 163 20.92 -34.78 -4.02
C LEU A 163 22.05 -33.95 -4.65
N HIS A 164 22.48 -34.32 -5.86
CA HIS A 164 23.45 -33.58 -6.67
C HIS A 164 22.98 -32.16 -7.05
N LEU A 165 21.68 -31.87 -7.01
CA LEU A 165 21.13 -30.52 -7.25
C LEU A 165 21.32 -29.59 -6.04
N LEU A 166 21.40 -30.17 -4.83
CA LEU A 166 21.54 -29.41 -3.58
C LEU A 166 22.98 -29.27 -3.12
N LEU A 167 23.77 -30.32 -3.35
CA LEU A 167 25.17 -30.37 -2.96
C LEU A 167 26.06 -30.17 -4.17
N GLN A 168 26.99 -29.22 -4.06
CA GLN A 168 28.07 -29.09 -5.02
C GLN A 168 29.01 -30.30 -4.90
N MET A 169 28.98 -31.17 -5.91
CA MET A 169 29.82 -32.35 -6.01
C MET A 169 30.97 -32.06 -6.99
N PRO A 170 32.21 -32.54 -6.74
CA PRO A 170 32.64 -33.41 -5.64
C PRO A 170 32.95 -32.65 -4.34
N ARG A 171 32.52 -33.22 -3.20
CA ARG A 171 32.78 -32.68 -1.85
C ARG A 171 33.95 -33.41 -1.20
N LYS A 172 34.81 -32.67 -0.49
CA LYS A 172 35.84 -33.27 0.38
C LYS A 172 35.19 -33.87 1.63
N LEU A 173 35.46 -35.15 1.87
CA LEU A 173 35.10 -35.88 3.08
C LEU A 173 36.27 -35.84 4.08
N ASP A 174 35.96 -35.56 5.34
CA ASP A 174 36.95 -35.62 6.42
C ASP A 174 37.26 -37.08 6.81
N HIS A 175 36.25 -37.96 6.73
CA HIS A 175 36.36 -39.38 7.02
C HIS A 175 35.26 -40.16 6.27
N TYR A 176 35.46 -41.47 6.08
CA TYR A 176 34.42 -42.34 5.54
C TYR A 176 33.27 -42.53 6.53
N TYR A 177 32.03 -42.43 6.05
CA TYR A 177 30.83 -42.63 6.87
C TYR A 177 30.47 -44.10 7.10
N GLU A 178 31.13 -45.02 6.40
CA GLU A 178 30.93 -46.45 6.53
C GLU A 178 31.74 -46.99 7.71
N ALA A 179 31.10 -47.80 8.57
CA ALA A 179 31.72 -48.28 9.81
C ALA A 179 33.01 -49.07 9.56
N GLY A 180 33.08 -49.82 8.46
CA GLY A 180 34.27 -50.59 8.08
C GLY A 180 35.44 -49.73 7.58
N LEU A 181 35.16 -48.56 7.01
CA LEU A 181 36.18 -47.69 6.40
C LEU A 181 36.64 -46.56 7.30
N ARG A 182 36.00 -46.37 8.46
CA ARG A 182 36.25 -45.23 9.35
C ARG A 182 37.70 -45.14 9.87
N LYS A 183 38.45 -46.24 9.84
CA LYS A 183 39.86 -46.32 10.26
C LYS A 183 40.84 -45.87 9.17
N TYR A 184 40.41 -45.81 7.92
CA TYR A 184 41.25 -45.46 6.79
C TYR A 184 41.18 -43.97 6.50
N THR A 185 42.29 -43.40 6.08
CA THR A 185 42.34 -42.04 5.52
C THR A 185 41.58 -41.97 4.20
N VAL A 186 40.84 -40.88 3.99
CA VAL A 186 40.06 -40.69 2.76
C VAL A 186 41.01 -40.50 1.58
N GLU A 187 40.85 -41.36 0.58
CA GLU A 187 41.60 -41.29 -0.66
C GLU A 187 40.71 -40.73 -1.76
N TYR A 188 41.31 -39.96 -2.65
CA TYR A 188 40.62 -39.29 -3.75
C TYR A 188 41.19 -39.72 -5.10
N ASP A 189 40.32 -39.84 -6.08
CA ASP A 189 40.71 -40.00 -7.48
C ASP A 189 41.26 -38.68 -8.06
N LYS A 190 41.82 -38.73 -9.28
CA LYS A 190 42.30 -37.58 -10.06
C LYS A 190 41.25 -36.48 -10.23
N ASP A 191 39.99 -36.88 -10.29
CA ASP A 191 38.83 -35.99 -10.42
C ASP A 191 38.33 -35.44 -9.08
N GLY A 192 38.99 -35.75 -7.96
CA GLY A 192 38.61 -35.28 -6.62
C GLY A 192 37.45 -36.04 -5.97
N TRP A 193 37.06 -37.21 -6.50
CA TRP A 193 36.02 -38.06 -5.92
C TRP A 193 36.59 -38.98 -4.84
N PRO A 194 35.90 -39.18 -3.70
CA PRO A 194 36.31 -40.17 -2.72
C PRO A 194 36.20 -41.57 -3.33
N ILE A 195 37.24 -42.38 -3.15
CA ILE A 195 37.31 -43.77 -3.63
C ILE A 195 37.51 -44.72 -2.47
N HIS A 196 37.00 -45.94 -2.59
CA HIS A 196 37.23 -46.96 -1.58
C HIS A 196 38.73 -47.35 -1.56
N PRO A 197 39.39 -47.45 -0.39
CA PRO A 197 40.84 -47.63 -0.30
C PRO A 197 41.33 -48.94 -0.95
N GLU A 198 40.61 -50.04 -0.72
CA GLU A 198 40.98 -51.36 -1.28
C GLU A 198 40.54 -51.56 -2.73
N THR A 199 39.28 -51.25 -3.06
CA THR A 199 38.72 -51.54 -4.39
C THR A 199 38.95 -50.44 -5.42
N LYS A 200 39.36 -49.24 -4.98
CA LYS A 200 39.52 -48.03 -5.80
C LYS A 200 38.28 -47.62 -6.60
N LYS A 201 37.08 -48.09 -6.20
CA LYS A 201 35.80 -47.76 -6.84
C LYS A 201 35.13 -46.56 -6.16
N ARG A 202 34.41 -45.75 -6.94
CA ARG A 202 33.58 -44.60 -6.49
C ARG A 202 32.25 -45.04 -5.87
N GLY A 203 32.30 -46.00 -4.94
CA GLY A 203 31.12 -46.59 -4.29
C GLY A 203 30.87 -46.09 -2.86
N VAL A 204 31.71 -45.18 -2.37
CA VAL A 204 31.66 -44.68 -0.99
C VAL A 204 30.57 -43.63 -0.80
N ARG A 205 29.89 -43.69 0.33
CA ARG A 205 28.82 -42.76 0.68
C ARG A 205 29.39 -41.36 0.87
N LEU A 206 28.92 -40.39 0.08
CA LEU A 206 29.41 -39.02 0.11
C LEU A 206 28.88 -38.17 1.27
N VAL A 207 27.78 -38.60 1.89
CA VAL A 207 27.06 -37.83 2.90
C VAL A 207 26.71 -38.76 4.07
N SER A 208 26.75 -38.26 5.31
CA SER A 208 26.35 -39.06 6.46
C SER A 208 24.86 -39.41 6.40
N LYS A 209 24.46 -40.57 6.93
CA LYS A 209 23.03 -40.97 7.01
C LYS A 209 22.10 -39.88 7.60
N PRO A 210 22.43 -39.22 8.74
CA PRO A 210 21.56 -38.18 9.28
C PRO A 210 21.49 -36.96 8.35
N MET A 211 22.59 -36.60 7.69
CA MET A 211 22.59 -35.49 6.73
C MET A 211 21.81 -35.84 5.45
N GLU A 212 21.92 -37.07 4.95
CA GLU A 212 21.10 -37.60 3.84
C GLU A 212 19.61 -37.53 4.18
N PHE A 213 19.23 -37.88 5.40
CA PHE A 213 17.85 -37.76 5.89
C PHE A 213 17.37 -36.31 5.91
N VAL A 214 18.14 -35.39 6.50
CA VAL A 214 17.80 -33.96 6.56
C VAL A 214 17.69 -33.34 5.17
N LEU A 215 18.63 -33.63 4.27
CA LEU A 215 18.61 -33.12 2.90
C LEU A 215 17.39 -33.61 2.12
N ASN A 216 16.97 -34.86 2.33
CA ASN A 216 15.76 -35.40 1.70
C ASN A 216 14.48 -34.73 2.23
N ILE A 217 14.42 -34.37 3.52
CA ILE A 217 13.29 -33.60 4.10
C ILE A 217 13.15 -32.24 3.43
N ILE A 218 14.25 -31.50 3.31
CA ILE A 218 14.21 -30.15 2.74
C ILE A 218 14.26 -30.15 1.21
N PHE A 219 14.36 -31.32 0.55
CA PHE A 219 14.61 -31.42 -0.89
C PHE A 219 13.56 -30.69 -1.72
N PHE A 220 12.27 -30.96 -1.46
CA PHE A 220 11.17 -30.37 -2.22
C PHE A 220 10.97 -28.88 -1.96
N VAL A 221 11.51 -28.33 -0.86
CA VAL A 221 11.47 -26.89 -0.57
C VAL A 221 12.70 -26.20 -1.18
N SER A 222 13.88 -26.79 -1.01
CA SER A 222 15.15 -26.18 -1.41
C SER A 222 15.37 -26.15 -2.92
N VAL A 223 14.96 -27.19 -3.67
CA VAL A 223 15.14 -27.22 -5.14
C VAL A 223 14.39 -26.08 -5.84
N PRO A 224 13.06 -25.88 -5.62
CA PRO A 224 12.36 -24.74 -6.19
C PRO A 224 12.96 -23.39 -5.75
N CYS A 225 13.36 -23.26 -4.48
CA CYS A 225 14.02 -22.05 -4.00
C CYS A 225 15.32 -21.74 -4.75
N ILE A 226 16.17 -22.74 -5.02
CA ILE A 226 17.40 -22.55 -5.80
C ILE A 226 17.08 -22.14 -7.24
N VAL A 227 16.10 -22.78 -7.88
CA VAL A 227 15.66 -22.41 -9.23
C VAL A 227 15.16 -20.96 -9.26
N LEU A 228 14.29 -20.59 -8.32
CA LEU A 228 13.76 -19.23 -8.19
C LEU A 228 14.89 -18.21 -7.96
N LEU A 229 15.81 -18.49 -7.05
CA LEU A 229 16.96 -17.61 -6.79
C LEU A 229 17.84 -17.43 -8.03
N ASN A 230 18.07 -18.49 -8.81
CA ASN A 230 18.81 -18.41 -10.06
C ASN A 230 18.05 -17.59 -11.11
N SER A 231 16.73 -17.75 -11.22
CA SER A 231 15.89 -16.91 -12.08
C SER A 231 15.95 -15.44 -11.66
N PHE A 232 15.87 -15.14 -10.37
CA PHE A 232 15.99 -13.77 -9.86
C PHE A 232 17.37 -13.17 -10.12
N ARG A 233 18.45 -13.95 -9.99
CA ARG A 233 19.80 -13.51 -10.36
C ARG A 233 19.89 -13.14 -11.84
N GLN A 234 19.36 -13.98 -12.73
CA GLN A 234 19.32 -13.69 -14.17
C GLN A 234 18.53 -12.42 -14.50
N ILE A 235 17.39 -12.20 -13.83
CA ILE A 235 16.59 -10.97 -14.01
C ILE A 235 17.39 -9.76 -13.52
N LYS A 236 18.03 -9.84 -12.36
CA LYS A 236 18.84 -8.76 -11.80
C LYS A 236 20.01 -8.38 -12.71
N GLU A 237 20.68 -9.37 -13.30
CA GLU A 237 21.75 -9.14 -14.27
C GLU A 237 21.25 -8.46 -15.55
N LYS A 238 20.09 -8.91 -16.08
CA LYS A 238 19.44 -8.25 -17.22
C LYS A 238 19.05 -6.80 -16.91
N CYS A 239 18.41 -6.54 -15.78
CA CYS A 239 18.04 -5.17 -15.36
C CYS A 239 19.28 -4.27 -15.21
N ARG A 240 20.36 -4.78 -14.61
CA ARG A 240 21.62 -4.04 -14.46
C ARG A 240 22.29 -3.75 -15.82
N SER A 241 22.16 -4.65 -16.79
CA SER A 241 22.65 -4.41 -18.15
C SER A 241 21.82 -3.36 -18.87
N VAL A 242 20.49 -3.37 -18.73
CA VAL A 242 19.60 -2.34 -19.30
C VAL A 242 19.91 -0.96 -18.72
N GLU A 243 20.11 -0.86 -17.41
CA GLU A 243 20.46 0.40 -16.75
C GLU A 243 21.82 0.96 -17.23
N LYS A 244 22.82 0.09 -17.42
CA LYS A 244 24.13 0.47 -17.99
C LYS A 244 24.00 0.95 -19.44
N ASN A 245 23.16 0.31 -20.24
CA ASN A 245 22.94 0.71 -21.63
C ASN A 245 22.16 2.04 -21.72
N MET A 246 21.16 2.23 -20.87
CA MET A 246 20.34 3.45 -20.84
C MET A 246 21.13 4.67 -20.33
N SER A 247 22.02 4.48 -19.35
CA SER A 247 22.93 5.53 -18.87
C SER A 247 24.05 5.87 -19.86
N SER A 248 24.57 4.91 -20.64
CA SER A 248 25.54 5.19 -21.72
C SER A 248 24.87 5.97 -22.87
N GLN A 249 23.65 5.61 -23.24
CA GLN A 249 22.87 6.31 -24.27
C GLN A 249 22.48 7.73 -23.82
N ARG A 250 22.16 7.94 -22.54
CA ARG A 250 21.92 9.28 -21.97
C ARG A 250 23.18 10.15 -21.93
N ARG A 251 24.39 9.58 -21.83
CA ARG A 251 25.66 10.33 -21.99
C ARG A 251 25.97 10.66 -23.44
N ASN A 252 25.64 9.78 -24.37
CA ASN A 252 25.89 10.02 -25.80
C ASN A 252 24.88 11.00 -26.42
N ASN A 253 23.63 11.00 -25.96
CA ASN A 253 22.61 11.96 -26.42
C ASN A 253 22.82 13.39 -25.86
N LYS A 254 23.75 13.59 -24.92
CA LYS A 254 24.17 14.92 -24.44
C LYS A 254 25.32 15.52 -25.28
N LYS A 255 25.80 14.83 -26.32
CA LYS A 255 26.85 15.33 -27.24
C LYS A 255 26.29 15.95 -28.54
N CYS A 256 24.98 16.17 -28.64
CA CYS A 256 24.38 16.85 -29.80
C CYS A 256 24.16 18.36 -29.62
N PHE A 257 24.68 18.97 -28.56
CA PHE A 257 24.94 20.42 -28.55
C PHE A 257 26.43 20.65 -28.79
N SER A 258 26.85 20.34 -30.03
CA SER A 258 28.11 20.84 -30.56
C SER A 258 27.97 22.33 -30.78
N SER A 259 28.87 23.05 -30.12
CA SER A 259 29.11 24.47 -30.22
C SER A 259 29.11 24.97 -31.66
N GLN A 260 28.23 25.93 -31.93
CA GLN A 260 28.57 27.03 -32.82
C GLN A 260 28.22 28.31 -32.06
N ASP A 261 29.30 28.99 -31.67
CA ASP A 261 29.43 30.41 -31.33
C ASP A 261 28.40 31.01 -30.38
N ILE A 262 28.80 31.24 -29.13
CA ILE A 262 28.84 32.59 -28.55
C ILE A 262 29.95 32.59 -27.49
N GLN A 263 30.99 33.32 -27.84
CA GLN A 263 32.13 33.72 -27.04
C GLN A 263 31.69 34.78 -26.03
N MET A 264 32.04 34.63 -24.75
CA MET A 264 32.44 35.74 -23.85
C MET A 264 32.99 35.21 -22.52
N GLU A 265 34.19 35.67 -22.19
CA GLU A 265 34.94 35.55 -20.94
C GLU A 265 35.53 36.95 -20.65
N PRO A 266 36.06 37.29 -19.46
CA PRO A 266 35.73 36.94 -18.06
C PRO A 266 35.43 38.23 -17.25
N LEU A 267 35.22 38.13 -15.92
CA LEU A 267 36.01 38.89 -14.92
C LEU A 267 35.55 38.59 -13.45
N LEU A 268 36.50 38.06 -12.66
CA LEU A 268 36.66 38.18 -11.19
C LEU A 268 35.63 37.46 -10.28
N ASN A 269 35.98 36.82 -9.16
CA ASN A 269 37.25 36.42 -8.55
C ASN A 269 36.97 35.33 -7.49
N GLU A 270 37.98 34.49 -7.27
CA GLU A 270 38.29 33.62 -6.12
C GLU A 270 37.28 33.41 -4.97
N THR A 271 37.07 32.14 -4.59
CA THR A 271 37.90 31.54 -3.52
C THR A 271 37.66 30.03 -3.36
N GLN A 272 38.79 29.36 -3.15
CA GLN A 272 38.98 27.95 -2.87
C GLN A 272 38.29 27.52 -1.57
N PHE A 273 37.70 26.32 -1.52
CA PHE A 273 37.94 25.42 -0.39
C PHE A 273 37.79 23.96 -0.80
N SER A 274 38.88 23.23 -0.59
CA SER A 274 39.03 21.79 -0.68
C SER A 274 38.43 21.15 0.58
N ALA A 275 37.61 20.10 0.44
CA ALA A 275 37.65 18.94 1.33
C ALA A 275 36.80 17.80 0.75
N LYS A 276 37.54 16.78 0.32
CA LYS A 276 37.09 15.48 -0.12
C LYS A 276 36.51 14.72 1.09
N TYR A 277 35.19 14.59 1.18
CA TYR A 277 34.54 13.58 2.03
C TYR A 277 33.75 12.62 1.15
N ASP A 278 34.07 11.36 1.36
CA ASP A 278 33.47 10.18 0.79
C ASP A 278 32.04 9.98 1.31
N GLU A 279 31.28 9.17 0.56
CA GLU A 279 30.07 8.48 1.01
C GLU A 279 28.78 9.30 1.22
N LYS A 280 27.88 9.32 0.22
CA LYS A 280 26.44 9.30 0.49
C LYS A 280 25.58 8.69 -0.60
N ARG A 281 24.83 7.69 -0.15
CA ARG A 281 23.69 6.97 -0.73
C ARG A 281 22.94 7.73 -1.83
N THR A 282 22.70 7.03 -2.93
CA THR A 282 21.71 7.35 -3.95
C THR A 282 20.32 7.39 -3.29
N ILE A 283 19.83 8.60 -3.02
CA ILE A 283 18.44 8.88 -2.66
C ILE A 283 17.64 8.84 -3.98
N PRO A 284 16.45 8.23 -4.04
CA PRO A 284 15.65 8.18 -5.27
C PRO A 284 15.21 9.59 -5.68
N ASP A 285 15.30 9.90 -6.97
CA ASP A 285 15.03 11.19 -7.65
C ASP A 285 13.62 11.79 -7.43
N SER A 286 12.79 11.24 -6.54
CA SER A 286 11.42 11.71 -6.27
C SER A 286 11.36 13.05 -5.55
N GLU A 287 12.34 13.37 -4.69
CA GLU A 287 12.33 14.65 -3.94
C GLU A 287 12.77 15.84 -4.81
N GLN A 288 13.43 15.58 -5.95
CA GLN A 288 13.96 16.63 -6.82
C GLN A 288 12.86 17.27 -7.68
N ASP A 289 11.89 16.47 -8.13
CA ASP A 289 10.72 16.95 -8.89
C ASP A 289 9.77 17.77 -8.00
N ASP A 290 9.63 17.38 -6.72
CA ASP A 290 8.81 18.11 -5.75
C ASP A 290 9.39 19.51 -5.44
N ALA A 291 10.73 19.63 -5.37
CA ALA A 291 11.40 20.91 -5.17
C ALA A 291 11.22 21.86 -6.37
N GLU A 292 11.27 21.35 -7.60
CA GLU A 292 11.08 22.14 -8.81
C GLU A 292 9.63 22.67 -8.92
N TYR A 293 8.64 21.84 -8.55
CA TYR A 293 7.24 22.24 -8.50
C TYR A 293 6.98 23.34 -7.47
N VAL A 294 7.54 23.23 -6.26
CA VAL A 294 7.40 24.25 -5.22
C VAL A 294 8.04 25.58 -5.67
N LEU A 295 9.22 25.54 -6.30
CA LEU A 295 9.89 26.74 -6.79
C LEU A 295 9.10 27.43 -7.91
N THR A 296 8.51 26.69 -8.84
CA THR A 296 7.65 27.26 -9.89
C THR A 296 6.38 27.89 -9.34
N GLN A 297 5.77 27.29 -8.31
CA GLN A 297 4.60 27.86 -7.64
C GLN A 297 4.92 29.15 -6.88
N ILE A 298 6.06 29.20 -6.17
CA ILE A 298 6.53 30.42 -5.51
C ILE A 298 6.78 31.54 -6.53
N GLN A 299 7.39 31.22 -7.67
CA GLN A 299 7.64 32.20 -8.74
C GLN A 299 6.33 32.77 -9.32
N ARG A 300 5.34 31.91 -9.62
CA ARG A 300 4.01 32.33 -10.10
C ARG A 300 3.27 33.21 -9.08
N SER A 301 3.39 32.90 -7.79
CA SER A 301 2.84 33.71 -6.71
C SER A 301 3.45 35.11 -6.69
N LYS A 302 4.78 35.23 -6.83
CA LYS A 302 5.49 36.52 -6.88
C LYS A 302 5.07 37.36 -8.07
N GLU A 303 4.94 36.76 -9.26
CA GLU A 303 4.49 37.47 -10.47
C GLU A 303 3.05 37.99 -10.33
N SER A 304 2.17 37.17 -9.75
CA SER A 304 0.78 37.55 -9.49
C SER A 304 0.69 38.72 -8.50
N LEU A 305 1.51 38.69 -7.46
CA LEU A 305 1.54 39.74 -6.44
C LEU A 305 2.08 41.07 -7.00
N ALA A 306 3.13 41.02 -7.82
CA ALA A 306 3.66 42.20 -8.53
C ALA A 306 2.61 42.83 -9.47
N LYS A 307 1.83 41.99 -10.18
CA LYS A 307 0.76 42.44 -11.08
C LYS A 307 -0.38 43.13 -10.33
N CYS A 308 -0.75 42.62 -9.16
CA CYS A 308 -1.74 43.27 -8.28
C CYS A 308 -1.24 44.61 -7.72
N GLN A 309 0.02 44.68 -7.27
CA GLN A 309 0.60 45.93 -6.78
C GLN A 309 0.65 47.02 -7.85
N ASN A 310 0.97 46.65 -9.10
CA ASN A 310 0.98 47.59 -10.22
C ASN A 310 -0.44 48.08 -10.58
N ARG A 311 -1.47 47.24 -10.48
CA ARG A 311 -2.87 47.67 -10.64
C ARG A 311 -3.31 48.66 -9.57
N VAL A 312 -2.95 48.43 -8.31
CA VAL A 312 -3.30 49.34 -7.20
C VAL A 312 -2.58 50.70 -7.34
N LYS A 313 -1.34 50.72 -7.83
CA LYS A 313 -0.62 51.97 -8.13
C LYS A 313 -1.28 52.76 -9.26
N ALA A 314 -1.75 52.09 -10.31
CA ALA A 314 -2.42 52.74 -11.45
C ALA A 314 -3.79 53.33 -11.09
N THR A 315 -4.55 52.71 -10.18
CA THR A 315 -5.82 53.29 -9.71
C THR A 315 -5.59 54.52 -8.84
N ASN A 316 -4.54 54.53 -8.01
CA ASN A 316 -4.21 55.66 -7.14
C ASN A 316 -3.65 56.89 -7.89
N SER A 317 -3.01 56.71 -9.05
CA SER A 317 -2.61 57.83 -9.91
C SER A 317 -3.79 58.46 -10.63
N SER A 318 -4.76 57.65 -11.09
CA SER A 318 -5.97 58.15 -11.78
C SER A 318 -6.87 59.00 -10.87
N THR A 319 -6.91 58.75 -9.55
CA THR A 319 -7.73 59.54 -8.61
C THR A 319 -7.11 60.90 -8.24
N LYS A 320 -5.80 61.10 -8.47
CA LYS A 320 -5.12 62.38 -8.20
C LYS A 320 -5.35 63.42 -9.29
N ASP A 321 -5.54 63.01 -10.54
CA ASP A 321 -5.76 63.94 -11.66
C ASP A 321 -7.17 64.53 -11.69
N SER A 322 -8.16 63.85 -11.10
CA SER A 322 -9.54 64.36 -10.97
C SER A 322 -9.74 65.42 -9.88
N ARG A 323 -8.69 65.80 -9.13
CA ARG A 323 -8.80 66.76 -8.01
C ARG A 323 -8.26 68.16 -8.31
N TRP A 324 -7.78 68.41 -9.53
CA TRP A 324 -7.23 69.72 -9.98
C TRP A 324 -8.03 70.36 -11.13
N ALA A 325 -9.26 69.91 -11.37
CA ALA A 325 -10.18 70.54 -12.32
C ALA A 325 -11.37 71.17 -11.57
N LYS A 326 -11.10 72.24 -10.83
CA LYS A 326 -12.06 73.27 -10.38
C LYS A 326 -11.31 74.57 -10.17
#